data_AF-A0A2D9QZQ9-F1
#
_entry.id   AF-A0A2D9QZQ9-F1
#
_cell.length_a   1.000
_cell.length_b   1.000
_cell.length_c   1.000
_cell.angle_alpha   90.00
_cell.angle_beta   90.00
_cell.angle_gamma   90.00
#
_symmetry.space_group_name_H-M   'P 1'
#
loop_
_entity.id
_entity.type
_entity.pdbx_description
1 polymer ?
#
loop_
_entity_poly.entity_id
_entity_poly.type
_entity_poly.pdbx_seq_one_letter_code
_entity_poly.pdbx_strand_id
1 'polypeptide(L)'
;MEQYQKDFVDFTLETGVLKFGEFTLKSGRISPYFFNAGLFNTGSHLSQLGNFYAQAIEASNLQFDVLFGPAYKGIPLAAATAIALNDNFNRNVPYSFNRKEAKDHGEGGSIVGHPLEGDILIIDDVITAGTAIREAQDIINANDANTKGVIVALDRQEKGKGELSAIQEVEQIFGIRVLSIINLSHIIDYLKASKNEDVVSRIESYRSQYGII
;
A
#
# COMPACT_ATOMS: atom_id res chain seq x y z
N MET A 1 9.27 10.78 -11.38
CA MET A 1 8.02 10.75 -10.59
C MET A 1 6.96 11.57 -11.29
N GLU A 2 5.71 11.13 -11.20
CA GLU A 2 4.53 11.89 -11.64
C GLU A 2 4.12 12.93 -10.59
N GLN A 3 3.27 13.88 -10.96
CA GLN A 3 2.86 14.98 -10.07
C GLN A 3 2.17 14.45 -8.80
N TYR A 4 1.26 13.49 -8.91
CA TYR A 4 0.56 12.94 -7.75
C TYR A 4 1.51 12.26 -6.74
N GLN A 5 2.64 11.73 -7.21
CA GLN A 5 3.64 11.11 -6.36
C GLN A 5 4.39 12.16 -5.54
N LYS A 6 4.68 13.31 -6.16
CA LYS A 6 5.25 14.47 -5.47
C LYS A 6 4.28 15.00 -4.41
N ASP A 7 3.02 15.20 -4.80
CA ASP A 7 1.97 15.68 -3.91
C ASP A 7 1.72 14.71 -2.75
N PHE A 8 1.85 13.39 -2.98
CA PHE A 8 1.78 12.40 -1.91
C PHE A 8 2.96 12.48 -0.94
N VAL A 9 4.17 12.73 -1.44
CA VAL A 9 5.33 12.96 -0.55
C VAL A 9 5.09 14.21 0.30
N ASP A 10 4.67 15.33 -0.31
CA ASP A 10 4.31 16.56 0.40
C ASP A 10 3.27 16.28 1.51
N PHE A 11 2.17 15.61 1.16
CA PHE A 11 1.11 15.23 2.08
C PHE A 11 1.61 14.36 3.24
N THR A 12 2.50 13.40 2.98
CA THR A 12 3.07 12.54 4.04
C THR A 12 3.99 13.30 4.98
N LEU A 13 4.69 14.32 4.50
CA LEU A 13 5.55 15.18 5.32
C LEU A 13 4.71 16.12 6.20
N GLU A 14 3.70 16.76 5.61
CA GLU A 14 2.78 17.67 6.30
C GLU A 14 2.01 16.99 7.42
N THR A 15 1.55 15.76 7.19
CA THR A 15 0.83 14.95 8.20
C THR A 15 1.76 14.26 9.21
N GLY A 16 3.07 14.35 9.01
CA GLY A 16 4.07 13.66 9.82
C GLY A 16 4.04 12.13 9.68
N VAL A 17 3.38 11.61 8.66
CA VAL A 17 3.40 10.18 8.29
C VAL A 17 4.81 9.77 7.88
N LEU A 18 5.48 10.59 7.08
CA LEU A 18 6.88 10.43 6.73
C LEU A 18 7.73 11.36 7.60
N LYS A 19 8.70 10.79 8.31
CA LYS A 19 9.66 11.52 9.14
C LYS A 19 11.08 11.13 8.79
N PHE A 20 12.00 12.08 8.91
CA PHE A 20 13.45 11.85 8.81
C PHE A 20 14.09 12.04 10.18
N GLY A 21 15.09 11.20 10.50
CA GLY A 21 15.62 11.12 11.85
C GLY A 21 16.42 9.83 12.03
N GLU A 22 16.41 9.29 13.24
CA GLU A 22 17.01 7.99 13.55
C GLU A 22 15.92 7.11 14.19
N PHE A 23 15.59 5.99 13.56
CA PHE A 23 14.47 5.14 13.96
C PHE A 23 14.86 3.67 13.99
N THR A 24 14.61 3.00 15.11
CA THR A 24 14.79 1.54 15.21
C THR A 24 13.57 0.83 14.66
N LEU A 25 13.74 0.10 13.55
CA LEU A 25 12.68 -0.70 12.93
C LEU A 25 12.42 -2.00 13.72
N LYS A 26 11.30 -2.66 13.45
CA LYS A 26 10.99 -4.00 14.02
C LYS A 26 12.06 -5.05 13.72
N SER A 27 12.83 -4.86 12.65
CA SER A 27 13.97 -5.71 12.29
C SER A 27 15.23 -5.45 13.13
N GLY A 28 15.23 -4.42 13.97
CA GLY A 28 16.41 -3.93 14.71
C GLY A 28 17.30 -2.97 13.92
N ARG A 29 17.03 -2.75 12.63
CA ARG A 29 17.79 -1.81 11.78
C ARG A 29 17.55 -0.36 12.22
N ILE A 30 18.60 0.44 12.16
CA ILE A 30 18.54 1.90 12.34
C ILE A 30 18.26 2.53 10.98
N SER A 31 17.06 3.07 10.81
CA SER A 31 16.57 3.70 9.59
C SER A 31 16.66 5.23 9.69
N PRO A 32 17.12 5.94 8.62
CA PRO A 32 17.17 7.40 8.58
C PRO A 32 15.78 8.03 8.36
N TYR A 33 14.76 7.20 8.13
CA TYR A 33 13.38 7.64 7.91
C TYR A 33 12.38 6.64 8.52
N PHE A 34 11.17 7.11 8.79
CA PHE A 34 10.07 6.28 9.27
C PHE A 34 8.77 6.67 8.59
N PHE A 35 7.97 5.67 8.25
CA PHE A 35 6.67 5.84 7.62
C PHE A 35 5.60 5.19 8.50
N ASN A 36 4.65 6.00 8.98
CA ASN A 36 3.56 5.55 9.84
C ASN A 36 2.19 5.94 9.26
N ALA A 37 1.63 5.06 8.45
CA ALA A 37 0.31 5.26 7.85
C ALA A 37 -0.82 5.45 8.88
N GLY A 38 -0.63 5.02 10.15
CA GLY A 38 -1.60 5.23 11.23
C GLY A 38 -1.85 6.70 11.59
N LEU A 39 -1.04 7.64 11.07
CA LEU A 39 -1.25 9.08 11.24
C LEU A 39 -2.22 9.67 10.18
N PHE A 40 -2.62 8.88 9.17
CA PHE A 40 -3.77 9.23 8.32
C PHE A 40 -5.09 8.97 9.08
N ASN A 41 -5.38 9.81 10.07
CA ASN A 41 -6.42 9.57 11.08
C ASN A 41 -7.49 10.66 11.17
N THR A 42 -7.60 11.54 10.17
CA THR A 42 -8.69 12.53 10.04
C THR A 42 -9.48 12.29 8.76
N GLY A 43 -10.68 12.87 8.66
CA GLY A 43 -11.52 12.75 7.46
C GLY A 43 -10.84 13.32 6.20
N SER A 44 -10.12 14.45 6.33
CA SER A 44 -9.37 15.03 5.22
C SER A 44 -8.18 14.15 4.82
N HIS A 45 -7.51 13.52 5.79
CA HIS A 45 -6.42 12.60 5.47
C HIS A 45 -6.91 11.39 4.68
N LEU A 46 -8.02 10.79 5.11
CA LEU A 46 -8.60 9.62 4.46
C LEU A 46 -9.09 9.95 3.04
N SER A 47 -9.72 11.11 2.85
CA SER A 47 -10.15 11.58 1.54
C SER A 47 -8.96 11.76 0.57
N GLN A 48 -7.90 12.45 1.00
CA GLN A 48 -6.70 12.60 0.18
C GLN A 48 -6.03 11.26 -0.10
N LEU A 49 -5.92 10.38 0.90
CA LEU A 49 -5.32 9.08 0.73
C LEU A 49 -6.05 8.23 -0.31
N GLY A 50 -7.40 8.21 -0.29
CA GLY A 50 -8.22 7.57 -1.31
C GLY A 50 -7.93 8.11 -2.72
N ASN A 51 -7.79 9.44 -2.87
CA ASN A 51 -7.44 10.07 -4.14
C ASN A 51 -6.07 9.62 -4.65
N PHE A 52 -5.05 9.53 -3.79
CA PHE A 52 -3.71 9.09 -4.19
C PHE A 52 -3.67 7.61 -4.60
N TYR A 53 -4.39 6.74 -3.90
CA TYR A 53 -4.54 5.35 -4.33
C TYR A 53 -5.25 5.26 -5.68
N ALA A 54 -6.35 5.99 -5.87
CA ALA A 54 -7.08 6.02 -7.14
C ALA A 54 -6.20 6.49 -8.30
N GLN A 55 -5.42 7.57 -8.12
CA GLN A 55 -4.45 8.05 -9.11
C GLN A 55 -3.40 7.00 -9.46
N ALA A 56 -2.83 6.32 -8.46
CA ALA A 56 -1.85 5.26 -8.70
C ALA A 56 -2.44 4.03 -9.42
N ILE A 57 -3.68 3.67 -9.11
CA ILE A 57 -4.42 2.60 -9.80
C ILE A 57 -4.61 2.98 -11.27
N GLU A 58 -5.10 4.18 -11.56
CA GLU A 58 -5.40 4.63 -12.91
C GLU A 58 -4.11 4.78 -13.74
N ALA A 59 -3.05 5.35 -13.18
CA ALA A 59 -1.75 5.45 -13.84
C ALA A 59 -1.16 4.08 -14.20
N SER A 60 -1.44 3.05 -13.40
CA SER A 60 -0.97 1.69 -13.66
C SER A 60 -1.67 0.97 -14.83
N ASN A 61 -2.84 1.46 -15.25
CA ASN A 61 -3.75 0.81 -16.20
C ASN A 61 -4.18 -0.62 -15.79
N LEU A 62 -4.03 -1.00 -14.53
CA LEU A 62 -4.40 -2.32 -14.04
C LEU A 62 -5.94 -2.51 -14.07
N GLN A 63 -6.38 -3.50 -14.83
CA GLN A 63 -7.77 -3.93 -14.87
C GLN A 63 -8.02 -4.93 -13.74
N PHE A 64 -9.15 -4.76 -13.07
CA PHE A 64 -9.64 -5.62 -11.98
C PHE A 64 -11.13 -5.33 -11.77
N ASP A 65 -11.84 -6.29 -11.17
CA ASP A 65 -13.28 -6.28 -10.98
C ASP A 65 -13.68 -5.84 -9.57
N VAL A 66 -12.92 -6.20 -8.54
CA VAL A 66 -13.23 -5.87 -7.14
C VAL A 66 -12.00 -5.36 -6.38
N LEU A 67 -12.18 -4.27 -5.62
CA LEU A 67 -11.17 -3.76 -4.70
C LEU A 67 -11.34 -4.39 -3.31
N PHE A 68 -10.38 -5.19 -2.87
CA PHE A 68 -10.43 -5.90 -1.60
C PHE A 68 -9.47 -5.32 -0.56
N GLY A 69 -10.00 -4.90 0.59
CA GLY A 69 -9.22 -4.36 1.71
C GLY A 69 -9.13 -5.33 2.89
N PRO A 70 -7.97 -5.96 3.16
CA PRO A 70 -7.84 -6.90 4.27
C PRO A 70 -8.06 -6.24 5.64
N ALA A 71 -8.74 -6.93 6.56
CA ALA A 71 -8.98 -6.41 7.89
C ALA A 71 -7.69 -6.25 8.71
N TYR A 72 -7.48 -5.14 9.43
CA TYR A 72 -8.40 -4.00 9.60
C TYR A 72 -8.04 -2.78 8.77
N LYS A 73 -6.75 -2.61 8.43
CA LYS A 73 -6.24 -1.38 7.82
C LYS A 73 -6.70 -1.19 6.39
N GLY A 74 -6.89 -2.27 5.63
CA GLY A 74 -7.38 -2.21 4.25
C GLY A 74 -8.84 -1.74 4.16
N ILE A 75 -9.64 -1.86 5.23
CA ILE A 75 -11.06 -1.51 5.22
C ILE A 75 -11.30 -0.04 4.87
N PRO A 76 -10.76 0.95 5.62
CA PRO A 76 -10.94 2.36 5.27
C PRO A 76 -10.26 2.71 3.93
N LEU A 77 -9.16 2.04 3.57
CA LEU A 77 -8.46 2.29 2.32
C LEU A 77 -9.30 1.87 1.11
N ALA A 78 -9.88 0.68 1.13
CA ALA A 78 -10.75 0.19 0.06
C ALA A 78 -11.98 1.07 -0.11
N ALA A 79 -12.63 1.45 1.00
CA ALA A 79 -13.80 2.33 0.95
C ALA A 79 -13.46 3.72 0.38
N ALA A 80 -12.41 4.37 0.87
CA ALA A 80 -12.02 5.70 0.41
C ALA A 80 -11.54 5.70 -1.05
N THR A 81 -10.81 4.66 -1.44
CA THR A 81 -10.30 4.52 -2.82
C THR A 81 -11.43 4.23 -3.81
N ALA A 82 -12.40 3.39 -3.45
CA ALA A 82 -13.57 3.14 -4.30
C ALA A 82 -14.40 4.41 -4.55
N ILE A 83 -14.59 5.23 -3.51
CA ILE A 83 -15.21 6.56 -3.64
C ILE A 83 -14.41 7.44 -4.61
N ALA A 84 -13.09 7.53 -4.42
CA ALA A 84 -12.23 8.37 -5.26
C ALA A 84 -12.16 7.91 -6.73
N LEU A 85 -12.20 6.60 -6.99
CA LEU A 85 -12.28 6.03 -8.34
C LEU A 85 -13.58 6.42 -9.04
N ASN A 86 -14.71 6.38 -8.33
CA ASN A 86 -15.99 6.84 -8.85
C ASN A 86 -15.96 8.35 -9.15
N ASP A 87 -15.60 9.15 -8.16
CA ASP A 87 -15.78 10.61 -8.21
C ASP A 87 -14.82 11.30 -9.19
N ASN A 88 -13.57 10.83 -9.26
CA ASN A 88 -12.52 11.50 -10.04
C ASN A 88 -12.26 10.83 -11.40
N PHE A 89 -12.59 9.55 -11.56
CA PHE A 89 -12.24 8.76 -12.75
C PHE A 89 -13.45 8.11 -13.43
N ASN A 90 -14.66 8.33 -12.91
CA ASN A 90 -15.90 7.72 -13.43
C ASN A 90 -15.79 6.17 -13.50
N ARG A 91 -15.06 5.58 -12.56
CA ARG A 91 -14.82 4.14 -12.47
C ARG A 91 -15.51 3.60 -11.22
N ASN A 92 -16.76 3.16 -11.39
CA ASN A 92 -17.56 2.59 -10.31
C ASN A 92 -17.12 1.15 -10.00
N VAL A 93 -16.16 1.02 -9.08
CA VAL A 93 -15.55 -0.25 -8.68
C VAL A 93 -16.23 -0.81 -7.42
N PRO A 94 -16.77 -2.04 -7.45
CA PRO A 94 -17.19 -2.74 -6.24
C PRO A 94 -16.05 -2.92 -5.25
N TYR A 95 -16.34 -2.79 -3.95
CA TYR A 95 -15.35 -3.04 -2.89
C TYR A 95 -15.82 -4.08 -1.89
N SER A 96 -14.87 -4.76 -1.27
CA SER A 96 -15.13 -5.72 -0.20
C SER A 96 -13.98 -5.80 0.80
N PHE A 97 -14.25 -6.39 1.95
CA PHE A 97 -13.26 -6.66 2.99
C PHE A 97 -13.67 -7.88 3.81
N ASN A 98 -12.71 -8.53 4.47
CA ASN A 98 -13.01 -9.66 5.34
C ASN A 98 -13.26 -9.26 6.80
N ARG A 99 -13.88 -10.16 7.55
CA ARG A 99 -13.88 -10.20 9.02
C ARG A 99 -12.78 -11.16 9.49
N LYS A 100 -12.22 -10.92 10.67
CA LYS A 100 -11.29 -11.87 11.31
C LYS A 100 -12.00 -13.10 11.87
N GLU A 101 -13.26 -12.95 12.26
CA GLU A 101 -14.10 -14.03 12.76
C GLU A 101 -15.39 -14.09 11.93
N ALA A 102 -15.79 -15.30 11.54
CA ALA A 102 -17.05 -15.51 10.85
C ALA A 102 -18.22 -15.18 11.79
N LYS A 103 -19.34 -14.69 11.24
CA LYS A 103 -20.57 -14.58 12.03
C LYS A 103 -21.36 -15.89 11.94
N ASP A 104 -21.82 -16.37 13.08
CA ASP A 104 -22.70 -17.53 13.19
C ASP A 104 -24.18 -17.20 12.88
N HIS A 105 -24.51 -15.94 12.55
CA HIS A 105 -25.90 -15.46 12.33
C HIS A 105 -25.96 -14.32 11.29
N GLY A 106 -27.11 -14.16 10.60
CA GLY A 106 -27.33 -13.16 9.54
C GLY A 106 -27.02 -13.71 8.14
N GLU A 107 -26.51 -12.87 7.22
CA GLU A 107 -26.02 -13.30 5.88
C GLU A 107 -24.84 -14.29 5.94
N GLY A 108 -24.30 -14.58 7.13
CA GLY A 108 -23.19 -15.51 7.34
C GLY A 108 -21.89 -15.02 6.71
N GLY A 109 -20.89 -15.90 6.67
CA GLY A 109 -19.64 -15.68 5.95
C GLY A 109 -18.65 -14.71 6.61
N SER A 110 -17.51 -14.58 5.94
CA SER A 110 -16.37 -13.75 6.36
C SER A 110 -16.17 -12.51 5.49
N ILE A 111 -16.93 -12.33 4.40
CA ILE A 111 -16.81 -11.18 3.48
C ILE A 111 -17.92 -10.16 3.74
N VAL A 112 -17.58 -8.88 3.65
CA VAL A 112 -18.50 -7.74 3.72
C VAL A 112 -18.31 -6.88 2.49
N GLY A 113 -19.41 -6.42 1.89
CA GLY A 113 -19.41 -5.67 0.63
C GLY A 113 -19.76 -6.59 -0.53
N HIS A 114 -19.16 -6.33 -1.70
CA HIS A 114 -19.40 -7.15 -2.89
C HIS A 114 -18.82 -8.57 -2.74
N PRO A 115 -19.43 -9.61 -3.32
CA PRO A 115 -18.81 -10.93 -3.45
C PRO A 115 -17.41 -10.85 -4.08
N LEU A 116 -16.51 -11.74 -3.68
CA LEU A 116 -15.22 -11.90 -4.33
C LEU A 116 -15.41 -12.73 -5.60
N GLU A 117 -15.52 -12.06 -6.75
CA GLU A 117 -15.72 -12.68 -8.05
C GLU A 117 -14.82 -11.98 -9.08
N GLY A 118 -14.22 -12.75 -9.99
CA GLY A 118 -13.34 -12.20 -11.04
C GLY A 118 -11.93 -11.86 -10.55
N ASP A 119 -11.37 -10.77 -11.09
CA ASP A 119 -10.02 -10.27 -10.79
C ASP A 119 -10.04 -9.30 -9.61
N ILE A 120 -9.31 -9.63 -8.54
CA ILE A 120 -9.30 -8.89 -7.27
C ILE A 120 -8.00 -8.07 -7.16
N LEU A 121 -8.13 -6.76 -6.89
CA LEU A 121 -7.02 -5.92 -6.47
C LEU A 121 -7.01 -5.80 -4.94
N ILE A 122 -5.94 -6.24 -4.30
CA ILE A 122 -5.77 -6.08 -2.85
C ILE A 122 -5.21 -4.68 -2.55
N ILE A 123 -5.75 -3.98 -1.57
CA ILE A 123 -5.23 -2.68 -1.09
C ILE A 123 -4.80 -2.74 0.38
N ASP A 124 -3.60 -2.28 0.69
CA ASP A 124 -3.06 -2.23 2.05
C ASP A 124 -2.12 -1.03 2.25
N ASP A 125 -1.71 -0.71 3.49
CA ASP A 125 -0.86 0.46 3.75
C ASP A 125 0.60 0.27 3.33
N VAL A 126 1.28 -0.75 3.87
CA VAL A 126 2.66 -1.11 3.57
C VAL A 126 2.86 -2.61 3.72
N ILE A 127 3.64 -3.22 2.82
CA ILE A 127 4.02 -4.63 2.97
C ILE A 127 5.25 -4.72 3.88
N THR A 128 5.12 -5.45 4.99
CA THR A 128 6.22 -5.71 5.93
C THR A 128 6.77 -7.13 5.81
N ALA A 129 5.96 -8.14 6.12
CA ALA A 129 6.32 -9.55 6.01
C ALA A 129 5.38 -10.33 5.06
N GLY A 130 4.55 -9.62 4.30
CA GLY A 130 3.57 -10.21 3.37
C GLY A 130 2.42 -11.00 4.04
N THR A 131 2.36 -11.08 5.37
CA THR A 131 1.35 -11.89 6.09
C THR A 131 -0.08 -11.51 5.74
N ALA A 132 -0.41 -10.22 5.74
CA ALA A 132 -1.76 -9.74 5.39
C ALA A 132 -2.14 -10.10 3.94
N ILE A 133 -1.17 -10.03 3.02
CA ILE A 133 -1.38 -10.39 1.61
C ILE A 133 -1.58 -11.89 1.44
N ARG A 134 -0.85 -12.72 2.21
CA ARG A 134 -1.05 -14.17 2.21
C ARG A 134 -2.44 -14.56 2.73
N GLU A 135 -2.86 -13.97 3.85
CA GLU A 135 -4.21 -14.18 4.38
C GLU A 135 -5.30 -13.74 3.37
N ALA A 136 -5.09 -12.60 2.70
CA ALA A 136 -5.99 -12.12 1.66
C ALA A 136 -6.07 -13.08 0.47
N GLN A 137 -4.93 -13.60 0.01
CA GLN A 137 -4.85 -14.61 -1.04
C GLN A 137 -5.62 -15.88 -0.67
N ASP A 138 -5.44 -16.40 0.55
CA ASP A 138 -6.15 -17.59 1.01
C ASP A 138 -7.67 -17.38 1.00
N ILE A 139 -8.12 -16.18 1.40
CA ILE A 139 -9.54 -15.79 1.38
C ILE A 139 -10.06 -15.68 -0.07
N ILE A 140 -9.32 -15.04 -0.96
CA ILE A 140 -9.70 -14.86 -2.37
C ILE A 140 -9.80 -16.21 -3.07
N ASN A 141 -8.80 -17.08 -2.89
CA ASN A 141 -8.79 -18.43 -3.47
C ASN A 141 -9.94 -19.29 -2.92
N ALA A 142 -10.29 -19.15 -1.64
CA ALA A 142 -11.43 -19.86 -1.04
C ALA A 142 -12.79 -19.42 -1.58
N ASN A 143 -12.86 -18.32 -2.33
CA ASN A 143 -14.06 -17.83 -3.02
C ASN A 143 -13.96 -18.01 -4.55
N ASP A 144 -13.02 -18.84 -5.04
CA ASP A 144 -12.81 -19.11 -6.48
C ASP A 144 -12.54 -17.84 -7.33
N ALA A 145 -12.00 -16.79 -6.71
CA ALA A 145 -11.61 -15.55 -7.39
C ALA A 145 -10.09 -15.47 -7.62
N ASN A 146 -9.67 -14.57 -8.50
CA ASN A 146 -8.27 -14.45 -8.92
C ASN A 146 -7.63 -13.19 -8.32
N THR A 147 -6.51 -13.31 -7.63
CA THR A 147 -5.76 -12.11 -7.23
C THR A 147 -4.99 -11.54 -8.41
N LYS A 148 -5.32 -10.31 -8.81
CA LYS A 148 -4.70 -9.62 -9.94
C LYS A 148 -3.44 -8.82 -9.56
N GLY A 149 -3.42 -8.31 -8.33
CA GLY A 149 -2.32 -7.49 -7.84
C GLY A 149 -2.56 -7.01 -6.42
N VAL A 150 -1.57 -6.27 -5.94
CA VAL A 150 -1.64 -5.54 -4.67
C VAL A 150 -1.29 -4.08 -4.94
N ILE A 151 -1.91 -3.15 -4.22
CA ILE A 151 -1.48 -1.75 -4.18
C ILE A 151 -1.21 -1.30 -2.74
N VAL A 152 -0.08 -0.60 -2.54
CA VAL A 152 0.32 -0.03 -1.25
C VAL A 152 0.70 1.44 -1.33
N ALA A 153 0.77 2.12 -0.18
CA ALA A 153 1.18 3.53 -0.12
C ALA A 153 2.67 3.70 -0.44
N LEU A 154 3.52 2.85 0.17
CA LEU A 154 4.97 2.95 0.08
C LEU A 154 5.63 1.58 -0.14
N ASP A 155 6.40 1.46 -1.22
CA ASP A 155 7.44 0.45 -1.36
C ASP A 155 8.76 0.97 -0.77
N ARG A 156 9.22 0.32 0.30
CA ARG A 156 10.48 0.69 0.96
C ARG A 156 11.72 0.30 0.16
N GLN A 157 11.60 -0.59 -0.84
CA GLN A 157 12.71 -1.13 -1.63
C GLN A 157 13.85 -1.67 -0.75
N GLU A 158 13.49 -2.32 0.35
CA GLU A 158 14.41 -2.87 1.35
C GLU A 158 14.33 -4.39 1.39
N LYS A 159 15.49 -5.04 1.54
CA LYS A 159 15.60 -6.49 1.78
C LYS A 159 14.86 -6.88 3.05
N GLY A 160 14.12 -7.99 3.01
CA GLY A 160 13.51 -8.62 4.16
C GLY A 160 14.55 -9.32 5.04
N LYS A 161 14.26 -10.56 5.44
CA LYS A 161 15.26 -11.43 6.11
C LYS A 161 16.23 -12.07 5.11
N GLY A 162 15.82 -12.22 3.85
CA GLY A 162 16.64 -12.75 2.76
C GLY A 162 17.15 -11.66 1.82
N GLU A 163 17.43 -12.05 0.57
CA GLU A 163 17.94 -11.15 -0.47
C GLU A 163 16.86 -10.33 -1.17
N LEU A 164 15.60 -10.75 -1.07
CA LEU A 164 14.46 -10.09 -1.70
C LEU A 164 13.79 -9.10 -0.74
N SER A 165 13.13 -8.11 -1.30
CA SER A 165 12.17 -7.30 -0.53
C SER A 165 10.91 -8.09 -0.25
N ALA A 166 10.15 -7.68 0.77
CA ALA A 166 8.85 -8.29 1.04
C ALA A 166 7.88 -8.15 -0.15
N ILE A 167 8.06 -7.14 -0.99
CA ILE A 167 7.31 -6.98 -2.24
C ILE A 167 7.76 -8.01 -3.28
N GLN A 168 9.07 -8.15 -3.55
CA GLN A 168 9.59 -9.15 -4.47
C GLN A 168 9.22 -10.57 -4.04
N GLU A 169 9.21 -10.87 -2.74
CA GLU A 169 8.72 -12.15 -2.20
C GLU A 169 7.24 -12.38 -2.54
N VAL A 170 6.38 -11.37 -2.38
CA VAL A 170 4.95 -11.45 -2.75
C VAL A 170 4.79 -11.65 -4.25
N GLU A 171 5.49 -10.89 -5.09
CA GLU A 171 5.41 -11.01 -6.54
C GLU A 171 5.88 -12.40 -7.01
N GLN A 172 6.99 -12.90 -6.47
CA GLN A 172 7.52 -14.21 -6.86
C GLN A 172 6.66 -15.38 -6.38
N ILE A 173 6.14 -15.32 -5.15
CA ILE A 173 5.35 -16.42 -4.57
C ILE A 173 3.98 -16.54 -5.23
N PHE A 174 3.34 -15.40 -5.53
CA PHE A 174 1.96 -15.40 -6.02
C PHE A 174 1.84 -15.12 -7.51
N GLY A 175 2.91 -14.75 -8.20
CA GLY A 175 2.88 -14.41 -9.62
C GLY A 175 2.04 -13.17 -9.93
N ILE A 176 1.93 -12.25 -8.97
CA ILE A 176 1.13 -11.02 -9.08
C ILE A 176 2.03 -9.79 -9.14
N ARG A 177 1.48 -8.66 -9.60
CA ARG A 177 2.17 -7.36 -9.57
C ARG A 177 1.85 -6.62 -8.29
N VAL A 178 2.86 -5.99 -7.68
CA VAL A 178 2.65 -5.03 -6.59
C VAL A 178 2.85 -3.60 -7.11
N LEU A 179 1.83 -2.78 -6.93
CA LEU A 179 1.83 -1.35 -7.20
C LEU A 179 2.12 -0.58 -5.91
N SER A 180 2.71 0.60 -6.04
CA SER A 180 2.90 1.54 -4.93
C SER A 180 2.59 2.96 -5.36
N ILE A 181 1.98 3.78 -4.49
CA ILE A 181 1.84 5.22 -4.75
C ILE A 181 3.24 5.84 -4.89
N ILE A 182 4.12 5.59 -3.93
CA ILE A 182 5.54 5.98 -3.98
C ILE A 182 6.47 4.82 -3.60
N ASN A 183 7.74 4.94 -3.98
CA ASN A 183 8.81 4.05 -3.54
C ASN A 183 9.97 4.86 -2.95
N LEU A 184 10.98 4.18 -2.38
CA LEU A 184 12.14 4.84 -1.79
C LEU A 184 12.88 5.74 -2.79
N SER A 185 12.96 5.34 -4.06
CA SER A 185 13.59 6.15 -5.11
C SER A 185 12.84 7.47 -5.33
N HIS A 186 11.51 7.49 -5.30
CA HIS A 186 10.72 8.72 -5.35
C HIS A 186 11.01 9.65 -4.16
N ILE A 187 11.18 9.11 -2.95
CA ILE A 187 11.55 9.91 -1.76
C ILE A 187 12.93 10.55 -1.96
N ILE A 188 13.91 9.80 -2.47
CA ILE A 188 15.26 10.31 -2.75
C ILE A 188 15.20 11.42 -3.80
N ASP A 189 14.51 11.20 -4.91
CA ASP A 189 14.37 12.19 -5.99
C ASP A 189 13.72 13.48 -5.49
N TYR A 190 12.68 13.35 -4.66
CA TYR A 190 12.00 14.49 -4.03
C TYR A 190 12.97 15.29 -3.15
N LEU A 191 13.74 14.63 -2.30
CA LEU A 191 14.68 15.28 -1.38
C LEU A 191 15.86 15.95 -2.10
N LYS A 192 16.33 15.37 -3.22
CA LYS A 192 17.34 15.97 -4.09
C LYS A 192 16.84 17.29 -4.68
N ALA A 193 15.59 17.35 -5.12
CA ALA A 193 14.98 18.58 -5.63
C ALA A 193 14.85 19.66 -4.54
N SER A 194 14.56 19.26 -3.30
CA SER A 194 14.43 20.15 -2.14
C SER A 194 15.76 20.53 -1.48
N LYS A 195 16.92 20.13 -2.04
CA LYS A 195 18.28 20.41 -1.55
C LYS A 195 18.55 19.94 -0.10
N ASN A 196 17.91 18.87 0.35
CA ASN A 196 18.15 18.27 1.67
C ASN A 196 19.31 17.26 1.63
N GLU A 197 20.52 17.73 1.31
CA GLU A 197 21.69 16.88 1.02
C GLU A 197 22.05 15.90 2.16
N ASP A 198 21.98 16.34 3.41
CA ASP A 198 22.27 15.50 4.58
C ASP A 198 21.28 14.33 4.72
N VAL A 199 19.99 14.57 4.47
CA VAL A 199 18.96 13.52 4.54
C VAL A 199 19.13 12.55 3.38
N VAL A 200 19.40 13.05 2.18
CA VAL A 200 19.68 12.23 0.99
C VAL A 200 20.87 11.32 1.24
N SER A 201 21.98 11.84 1.77
CA SER A 201 23.19 11.06 2.06
C SER A 201 22.93 9.90 3.04
N ARG A 202 22.17 10.17 4.11
CA ARG A 202 21.80 9.13 5.08
C ARG A 202 20.90 8.06 4.45
N ILE A 203 19.93 8.45 3.62
CA ILE A 203 19.04 7.51 2.94
C ILE A 203 19.78 6.68 1.89
N GLU A 204 20.65 7.27 1.08
CA GLU A 204 21.45 6.54 0.08
C GLU A 204 22.44 5.57 0.76
N SER A 205 23.02 5.95 1.90
CA SER A 205 23.85 5.05 2.71
C SER A 205 23.04 3.85 3.22
N TYR A 206 21.84 4.10 3.74
CA TYR A 206 20.93 3.05 4.18
C TYR A 206 20.49 2.15 3.01
N ARG A 207 20.16 2.73 1.85
CA ARG A 207 19.80 1.99 0.63
C ARG A 207 20.95 1.14 0.11
N SER A 208 22.20 1.62 0.21
CA SER A 208 23.36 0.83 -0.20
C SER A 208 23.56 -0.41 0.68
N GLN A 209 23.18 -0.33 1.95
CA GLN A 209 23.31 -1.44 2.90
C GLN A 209 22.14 -2.43 2.85
N TYR A 210 20.91 -1.93 2.72
CA TYR A 210 19.69 -2.74 2.88
C TYR A 210 18.77 -2.73 1.67
N GLY A 211 19.06 -1.93 0.64
CA GLY A 211 18.23 -1.81 -0.55
C GLY A 211 18.29 -3.04 -1.43
N ILE A 212 17.23 -3.23 -2.21
CA ILE A 212 17.22 -4.12 -3.37
C ILE A 212 17.60 -3.36 -4.64
N ILE A 213 18.21 -4.06 -5.60
CA ILE A 213 18.57 -3.54 -6.93
C ILE A 213 17.33 -3.51 -7.81
#